data_AF-A0A3C0FNT4-F1
#
_entry.id   AF-A0A3C0FNT4-F1
#
_cell.length_a   1.000
_cell.length_b   1.000
_cell.length_c   1.000
_cell.angle_alpha   90.00
_cell.angle_beta   90.00
_cell.angle_gamma   90.00
#
_symmetry.space_group_name_H-M   'P 1'
#
loop_
_entity.id
_entity.type
_entity.pdbx_description
1 polymer ?
#
loop_
_entity_poly.entity_id
_entity_poly.type
_entity_poly.pdbx_seq_one_letter_code
_entity_poly.pdbx_strand_id
1 'polypeptide(L)'
;ILIDRIYSHTDEVAAEFGDVEFIKAGYLKDHPMVLESFAERLTEIDTGDNNMNCQLCKYREQIIGYEGDVGTPQVGHHHHVMGIGTDGHSHDHGHHHHHGHGHHHDHGHSHGHSHDHGHSHSHDHDDAKKSTGS
;
A
#
# COMPACT_ATOMS: atom_id res chain seq x y z
N ILE A 1 -9.37 17.85 6.48
CA ILE A 1 -10.05 16.60 6.92
C ILE A 1 -9.37 15.90 8.10
N LEU A 2 -8.06 15.62 8.10
CA LEU A 2 -7.40 14.98 9.26
C LEU A 2 -7.30 15.91 10.48
N ILE A 3 -6.75 17.12 10.31
CA ILE A 3 -6.61 18.07 11.41
C ILE A 3 -7.96 18.47 12.01
N ASP A 4 -8.96 18.74 11.16
CA ASP A 4 -10.30 19.08 11.61
C ASP A 4 -10.87 17.99 12.53
N ARG A 5 -10.70 16.72 12.15
CA ARG A 5 -11.11 15.57 12.96
C ARG A 5 -10.35 15.48 14.30
N ILE A 6 -9.04 15.70 14.29
CA ILE A 6 -8.22 15.70 15.52
C ILE A 6 -8.73 16.80 16.46
N TYR A 7 -8.96 18.00 15.95
CA TYR A 7 -9.38 19.13 16.77
C TYR A 7 -10.82 19.00 17.28
N SER A 8 -11.77 18.53 16.46
CA SER A 8 -13.13 18.25 16.90
C SER A 8 -13.15 17.20 18.02
N HIS A 9 -12.42 16.10 17.85
CA HIS A 9 -12.36 15.07 18.89
C HIS A 9 -11.64 15.56 20.15
N THR A 10 -10.61 16.40 20.00
CA THR A 10 -9.95 17.03 21.15
C THR A 10 -10.93 17.91 21.94
N ASP A 11 -11.83 18.63 21.27
CA ASP A 11 -12.84 19.48 21.94
C ASP A 11 -13.89 18.65 22.69
N GLU A 12 -14.33 17.54 22.12
CA GLU A 12 -15.25 16.60 22.77
C GLU A 12 -14.65 16.09 24.09
N VAL A 13 -13.39 15.62 24.05
CA VAL A 13 -12.69 15.12 25.24
C VAL A 13 -12.42 16.24 26.25
N ALA A 14 -12.03 17.43 25.79
CA ALA A 14 -11.81 18.57 26.69
C ALA A 14 -13.06 18.98 27.46
N ALA A 15 -14.26 18.81 26.87
CA ALA A 15 -15.52 19.08 27.55
C ALA A 15 -15.85 18.06 28.66
N GLU A 16 -15.34 16.82 28.55
CA GLU A 16 -15.52 15.76 29.55
C GLU A 16 -14.52 15.89 30.73
N PHE A 17 -13.32 16.42 30.48
CA PHE A 17 -12.22 16.51 31.45
C PHE A 17 -11.82 17.96 31.74
N GLY A 18 -12.71 18.70 32.41
CA GLY A 18 -12.55 20.14 32.67
C GLY A 18 -11.40 20.53 33.63
N ASP A 19 -10.77 19.56 34.30
CA ASP A 19 -9.59 19.75 35.13
C ASP A 19 -8.26 19.61 34.35
N VAL A 20 -8.33 19.19 33.08
CA VAL A 20 -7.17 18.99 32.20
C VAL A 20 -7.12 20.08 31.11
N GLU A 21 -5.97 20.71 30.94
CA GLU A 21 -5.76 21.68 29.86
C GLU A 21 -5.34 20.97 28.56
N PHE A 22 -6.10 21.21 27.48
CA PHE A 22 -5.81 20.67 26.14
C PHE A 22 -5.26 21.76 25.23
N ILE A 23 -3.99 21.63 24.83
CA ILE A 23 -3.30 22.57 23.94
C ILE A 23 -3.21 21.97 22.54
N LYS A 24 -3.87 22.62 21.56
CA LYS A 24 -3.79 22.25 20.14
C LYS A 24 -2.54 22.88 19.53
N ALA A 25 -1.46 22.12 19.44
CA ALA A 25 -0.24 22.57 18.78
C ALA A 25 -0.47 22.82 17.28
N GLY A 26 0.22 23.82 16.75
CA GLY A 26 0.31 24.05 15.31
C GLY A 26 1.21 23.03 14.62
N TYR A 27 1.27 23.09 13.29
CA TYR A 27 2.22 22.30 12.51
C TYR A 27 3.67 22.66 12.89
N LEU A 28 4.52 21.64 12.99
CA LEU A 28 5.96 21.81 13.22
C LEU A 28 6.64 22.61 12.10
N LYS A 29 6.19 22.47 10.85
CA LYS A 29 6.74 23.17 9.68
C LYS A 29 8.27 23.07 9.63
N ASP A 30 8.95 24.19 9.45
CA ASP A 30 10.40 24.41 9.38
C ASP A 30 11.01 24.71 10.76
N HIS A 31 10.43 24.17 11.84
CA HIS A 31 10.97 24.32 13.18
C HIS A 31 12.48 23.95 13.21
N PRO A 32 13.37 24.78 13.79
CA PRO A 32 14.82 24.57 13.73
C PRO A 32 15.27 23.17 14.15
N MET A 33 14.75 22.63 15.26
CA MET A 33 15.09 21.28 15.73
C MET A 33 14.66 20.15 14.78
N VAL A 34 13.60 20.37 13.96
CA VAL A 34 13.19 19.40 12.94
C VAL A 34 14.22 19.39 11.82
N LEU A 35 14.64 20.57 11.35
CA LEU A 35 15.67 20.69 10.32
C LEU A 35 17.02 20.14 10.79
N GLU A 36 17.38 20.41 12.04
CA GLU A 36 18.57 19.85 12.69
C GLU A 36 18.52 18.32 12.71
N SER A 37 17.38 17.74 13.09
CA SER A 37 17.19 16.28 13.06
C SER A 37 17.41 15.71 11.66
N PHE A 38 16.94 16.37 10.60
CA PHE A 38 17.21 15.93 9.22
C PHE A 38 18.69 16.06 8.85
N ALA A 39 19.36 17.14 9.24
CA ALA A 39 20.79 17.33 8.99
C ALA A 39 21.66 16.28 9.69
N GLU A 40 21.32 15.92 10.93
CA GLU A 40 21.96 14.82 11.66
C GLU A 40 21.77 13.50 10.91
N ARG A 41 20.53 13.16 10.52
CA ARG A 41 20.26 11.92 9.77
C ARG A 41 21.02 11.86 8.45
N LEU A 42 21.22 12.99 7.76
CA LEU A 42 22.04 13.05 6.54
C LEU A 42 23.51 12.74 6.83
N THR A 43 24.05 13.29 7.91
CA THR A 43 25.44 13.05 8.31
C THR A 43 25.68 11.59 8.71
N GLU A 44 24.72 10.96 9.39
CA GLU A 44 24.79 9.55 9.79
C GLU A 44 24.74 8.56 8.62
N ILE A 45 24.27 8.98 7.44
CA ILE A 45 24.29 8.12 6.24
C ILE A 45 25.74 7.75 5.88
N ASP A 46 26.69 8.65 6.07
CA ASP A 46 28.08 8.44 5.69
C ASP A 46 28.75 7.35 6.54
N THR A 47 28.36 7.21 7.80
CA THR A 47 28.91 6.21 8.72
C THR A 47 28.02 4.96 8.84
N GLY A 48 26.76 5.05 8.40
CA GLY A 48 25.78 3.96 8.50
C GLY A 48 25.13 3.85 9.89
N ASP A 49 25.29 4.84 10.75
CA ASP A 49 24.79 4.83 12.14
C ASP A 49 23.34 5.34 12.27
N ASN A 50 22.64 5.55 11.14
CA ASN A 50 21.28 6.08 11.12
C ASN A 50 20.24 5.05 11.61
N ASN A 51 20.15 4.92 12.94
CA ASN A 51 19.19 4.05 13.62
C ASN A 51 17.74 4.42 13.28
N MET A 52 16.81 3.48 13.45
CA MET A 52 15.40 3.60 13.03
C MET A 52 15.21 3.66 11.50
N ASN A 53 16.17 3.17 10.74
CA ASN A 53 15.99 2.89 9.32
C ASN A 53 15.19 1.57 9.12
N CYS A 54 14.86 1.26 7.87
CA CYS A 54 14.10 0.05 7.56
C CYS A 54 14.88 -1.26 7.81
N GLN A 55 16.20 -1.23 8.03
CA GLN A 55 17.05 -2.43 8.14
C GLN A 55 16.64 -3.34 9.32
N LEU A 56 16.07 -2.76 10.38
CA LEU A 56 15.56 -3.50 11.54
C LEU A 56 14.05 -3.80 11.48
N CYS A 57 13.36 -3.40 10.41
CA CYS A 57 11.93 -3.63 10.28
C CYS A 57 11.64 -5.11 9.98
N LYS A 58 10.74 -5.74 10.74
CA LYS A 58 10.32 -7.14 10.53
C LYS A 58 9.72 -7.43 9.15
N TYR A 59 9.29 -6.38 8.44
CA TYR A 59 8.70 -6.47 7.11
C TYR A 59 9.71 -6.23 5.99
N ARG A 60 10.98 -6.00 6.32
CA ARG A 60 12.02 -5.84 5.32
C ARG A 60 12.65 -7.20 5.01
N GLU A 61 12.50 -7.61 3.77
CA GLU A 61 13.23 -8.75 3.21
C GLU A 61 14.42 -8.24 2.40
N GLN A 62 15.57 -8.95 2.46
CA GLN A 62 16.68 -8.64 1.55
C GLN A 62 16.36 -9.22 0.17
N ILE A 63 16.28 -8.36 -0.84
CA ILE A 63 16.11 -8.79 -2.23
C ILE A 63 17.50 -9.09 -2.81
N ILE A 64 17.91 -10.36 -2.76
CA ILE A 64 19.19 -10.85 -3.27
C ILE A 64 19.19 -10.80 -4.81
N GLY A 65 20.33 -10.48 -5.43
CA GLY A 65 20.50 -10.45 -6.89
C GLY A 65 20.31 -9.07 -7.53
N TYR A 66 20.10 -8.03 -6.71
CA TYR A 66 19.94 -6.63 -7.14
C TYR A 66 21.14 -5.76 -6.71
N GLU A 67 22.27 -6.37 -6.35
CA GLU A 67 23.47 -5.66 -5.90
C GLU A 67 24.03 -4.74 -7.00
N GLY A 68 23.85 -5.12 -8.27
CA GLY A 68 24.24 -4.31 -9.43
C GLY A 68 23.34 -3.09 -9.68
N ASP A 69 22.15 -3.04 -9.05
CA ASP A 69 21.17 -1.98 -9.26
C ASP A 69 21.28 -0.87 -8.21
N VAL A 70 22.22 -0.99 -7.26
CA VAL A 70 22.49 0.04 -6.25
C VAL A 70 22.95 1.33 -6.95
N GLY A 71 22.22 2.43 -6.70
CA GLY A 71 22.48 3.73 -7.31
C GLY A 71 21.84 3.93 -8.68
N THR A 72 21.15 2.92 -9.23
CA THR A 72 20.31 3.13 -10.41
C THR A 72 19.13 4.05 -10.06
N PRO A 73 18.67 4.92 -10.97
CA PRO A 73 17.47 5.70 -10.76
C PRO A 73 16.28 4.79 -10.47
N GLN A 74 15.54 5.08 -9.41
CA GLN A 74 14.33 4.33 -9.09
C GLN A 74 13.31 4.56 -10.23
N VAL A 75 12.92 3.47 -10.90
CA VAL A 75 11.88 3.51 -11.94
C VAL A 75 10.62 2.93 -11.34
N GLY A 76 9.57 3.74 -11.25
CA GLY A 76 8.28 3.29 -10.75
C GLY A 76 7.72 2.16 -11.62
N HIS A 77 7.46 1.00 -11.02
CA HIS A 77 7.04 -0.18 -11.79
C HIS A 77 5.52 -0.31 -11.97
N HIS A 78 4.73 0.74 -11.68
CA HIS A 78 3.29 0.68 -11.88
C HIS A 78 2.73 2.02 -12.37
N HIS A 79 1.95 1.94 -13.45
CA HIS A 79 1.25 3.05 -14.10
C HIS A 79 0.38 3.92 -13.17
N HIS A 80 0.13 3.59 -11.90
CA HIS A 80 -0.81 4.31 -11.02
C HIS A 80 -0.35 4.51 -9.56
N VAL A 81 0.90 4.85 -9.32
CA VAL A 81 1.26 5.54 -8.05
C VAL A 81 2.14 6.73 -8.36
N MET A 82 1.53 7.76 -8.90
CA MET A 82 2.04 9.12 -8.82
C MET A 82 1.29 9.76 -7.64
N GLY A 83 1.98 10.55 -6.81
CA GLY A 83 1.46 11.03 -5.52
C GLY A 83 0.09 11.73 -5.56
N ILE A 84 -0.45 12.02 -4.37
CA ILE A 84 -1.74 12.71 -4.17
C ILE A 84 -1.86 13.91 -5.12
N GLY A 85 -2.83 13.85 -6.04
CA GLY A 85 -3.16 14.94 -6.96
C GLY A 85 -2.79 14.73 -8.42
N THR A 86 -2.53 13.50 -8.88
CA THR A 86 -2.16 13.22 -10.29
C THR A 86 -3.11 12.29 -11.04
N ASP A 87 -4.17 11.85 -10.39
CA ASP A 87 -5.14 10.87 -10.86
C ASP A 87 -6.44 11.55 -11.31
N GLY A 88 -6.33 12.28 -12.43
CA GLY A 88 -7.47 12.71 -13.23
C GLY A 88 -8.06 11.52 -14.00
N HIS A 89 -8.73 10.61 -13.29
CA HIS A 89 -9.46 9.51 -13.92
C HIS A 89 -10.92 9.91 -14.22
N SER A 90 -11.15 10.49 -15.39
CA SER A 90 -12.49 10.58 -15.98
C SER A 90 -12.91 9.19 -16.48
N HIS A 91 -13.52 8.39 -15.61
CA HIS A 91 -14.23 7.19 -16.01
C HIS A 91 -15.66 7.56 -16.42
N ASP A 92 -15.87 7.69 -17.72
CA ASP A 92 -17.21 7.78 -18.31
C ASP A 92 -17.87 6.40 -18.23
N HIS A 93 -18.71 6.20 -17.21
CA HIS A 93 -19.51 4.98 -17.07
C HIS A 93 -20.84 5.16 -17.81
N GLY A 94 -20.84 4.81 -19.10
CA GLY A 94 -22.06 4.64 -19.88
C GLY A 94 -22.94 3.52 -19.30
N HIS A 95 -23.94 3.88 -18.51
CA HIS A 95 -24.91 2.95 -17.94
C HIS A 95 -25.98 2.56 -18.98
N HIS A 96 -25.81 1.39 -19.60
CA HIS A 96 -26.88 0.77 -20.40
C HIS A 96 -27.85 0.01 -19.47
N HIS A 97 -29.02 0.60 -19.21
CA HIS A 97 -30.10 -0.05 -18.47
C HIS A 97 -30.91 -0.97 -19.40
N HIS A 98 -30.76 -2.28 -19.25
CA HIS A 98 -31.73 -3.26 -19.76
C HIS A 98 -32.71 -3.62 -18.64
N HIS A 99 -33.96 -3.17 -18.76
CA HIS A 99 -35.08 -3.61 -17.93
C HIS A 99 -35.76 -4.82 -18.56
N GLY A 100 -35.66 -5.98 -17.91
CA GLY A 100 -36.43 -7.18 -18.24
C GLY A 100 -37.07 -7.78 -17.00
N HIS A 101 -38.39 -7.61 -16.87
CA HIS A 101 -39.24 -8.23 -15.84
C HIS A 101 -39.36 -9.75 -16.02
N GLY A 102 -39.37 -10.53 -14.93
CA GLY A 102 -39.78 -11.95 -15.00
C GLY A 102 -39.61 -12.80 -13.74
N HIS A 103 -40.64 -12.76 -12.88
CA HIS A 103 -41.22 -13.80 -12.01
C HIS A 103 -40.40 -14.80 -11.17
N HIS A 104 -40.84 -14.90 -9.90
CA HIS A 104 -40.61 -15.92 -8.87
C HIS A 104 -40.61 -17.38 -9.35
N HIS A 105 -39.90 -18.27 -8.64
CA HIS A 105 -40.46 -19.49 -8.01
C HIS A 105 -39.51 -20.05 -6.92
N ASP A 106 -40.04 -20.23 -5.71
CA ASP A 106 -39.46 -21.10 -4.67
C ASP A 106 -39.72 -22.55 -5.04
N HIS A 107 -38.67 -23.35 -5.21
CA HIS A 107 -38.73 -24.81 -5.18
C HIS A 107 -37.42 -25.38 -4.65
N GLY A 108 -37.46 -25.82 -3.39
CA GLY A 108 -36.43 -26.69 -2.85
C GLY A 108 -36.56 -28.10 -3.43
N HIS A 109 -35.48 -28.62 -3.99
CA HIS A 109 -35.20 -30.05 -4.05
C HIS A 109 -33.70 -30.29 -4.05
N SER A 110 -33.25 -31.00 -3.01
CA SER A 110 -31.96 -31.67 -2.94
C SER A 110 -31.90 -32.79 -3.96
N HIS A 111 -30.90 -32.78 -4.84
CA HIS A 111 -30.41 -33.99 -5.50
C HIS A 111 -28.89 -33.89 -5.67
N GLY A 112 -28.19 -34.86 -5.08
CA GLY A 112 -26.76 -34.97 -5.13
C GLY A 112 -26.26 -35.43 -6.49
N HIS A 113 -25.19 -34.80 -6.95
CA HIS A 113 -24.33 -35.33 -7.99
C HIS A 113 -22.88 -35.05 -7.60
N SER A 114 -22.20 -36.11 -7.17
CA SER A 114 -20.75 -36.22 -7.13
C SER A 114 -20.24 -36.20 -8.56
N HIS A 115 -19.49 -35.17 -8.93
CA HIS A 115 -18.66 -35.19 -10.13
C HIS A 115 -17.20 -34.97 -9.73
N ASP A 116 -16.47 -36.07 -9.82
CA ASP A 116 -15.02 -36.12 -9.83
C ASP A 116 -14.54 -35.39 -11.09
N HIS A 117 -13.89 -34.25 -10.92
CA HIS A 117 -13.24 -33.51 -12.00
C HIS A 117 -11.73 -33.62 -11.84
N GLY A 118 -11.21 -34.80 -12.17
CA GLY A 118 -9.80 -34.99 -12.49
C GLY A 118 -9.44 -34.16 -13.72
N HIS A 119 -8.87 -32.98 -13.51
CA HIS A 119 -8.19 -32.22 -14.55
C HIS A 119 -6.68 -32.39 -14.40
N SER A 120 -6.13 -33.39 -15.10
CA SER A 120 -4.70 -33.49 -15.35
C SER A 120 -4.31 -32.44 -16.39
N HIS A 121 -3.73 -31.33 -15.93
CA HIS A 121 -2.98 -30.43 -16.81
C HIS A 121 -1.53 -30.90 -16.86
N SER A 122 -1.18 -31.59 -17.95
CA SER A 122 0.22 -31.76 -18.33
C SER A 122 0.75 -30.41 -18.80
N HIS A 123 1.63 -29.80 -18.02
CA HIS A 123 2.49 -28.75 -18.52
C HIS A 123 3.75 -29.42 -19.06
N ASP A 124 3.83 -29.48 -20.39
CA ASP A 124 5.10 -29.68 -21.09
C ASP A 124 6.02 -28.51 -20.72
N HIS A 125 7.16 -28.84 -20.12
CA HIS A 125 8.27 -27.93 -19.99
C HIS A 125 9.31 -28.34 -21.04
N ASP A 126 9.43 -27.55 -22.09
CA ASP A 126 10.56 -27.61 -23.01
C ASP A 126 11.85 -27.29 -22.23
N ASP A 127 12.66 -28.32 -21.99
CA ASP A 127 14.02 -28.22 -21.49
C ASP A 127 14.92 -27.50 -22.51
N ALA A 128 14.97 -26.18 -22.42
CA ALA A 128 15.99 -25.38 -23.07
C ALA A 128 17.36 -25.67 -22.43
N LYS A 129 18.10 -26.59 -23.06
CA LYS A 129 19.50 -26.93 -22.79
C LYS A 129 20.35 -25.66 -22.61
N LYS A 130 20.78 -25.37 -21.38
CA LYS A 130 21.88 -24.44 -21.13
C LYS A 130 23.19 -25.08 -21.60
N SER A 131 23.72 -24.55 -22.69
CA SER A 131 25.09 -24.78 -23.13
C SER A 131 26.05 -24.26 -22.05
N THR A 132 26.84 -25.15 -21.47
CA THR A 132 28.02 -24.80 -20.68
C THR A 132 29.13 -24.41 -21.64
N GLY A 133 29.38 -23.11 -21.75
CA GLY A 133 30.53 -22.55 -22.46
C GLY A 133 31.82 -22.73 -21.65
N SER A 134 32.88 -23.03 -22.38
CA SER A 134 34.26 -23.24 -21.94
C SER A 134 34.99 -21.95 -21.59
#